data_AF-W4PYZ5-F1
#
_entry.id   AF-W4PYZ5-F1
#
_cell.length_a   1.000
_cell.length_b   1.000
_cell.length_c   1.000
_cell.angle_alpha   90.00
_cell.angle_beta   90.00
_cell.angle_gamma   90.00
#
_symmetry.space_group_name_H-M   'P 1'
#
loop_
_entity.id
_entity.type
_entity.pdbx_description
1 polymer ?
#
loop_
_entity_poly.entity_id
_entity_poly.type
_entity_poly.pdbx_seq_one_letter_code
_entity_poly.pdbx_strand_id
1 'polypeptide(L)'
;MKKLIVGLCIATSLTVGVMPAVSGAEQVSEVKLTDVQKEEMATLQKDAFAKKKEIINKYVEYGVFTKEKGEKIIQHMDKHYKMLEENDFVPKWDKKHNKHQSE
;
A
#
# COMPACT_ATOMS: atom_id res chain seq x y z
N MET A 1 54.10 10.91 -14.53
CA MET A 1 54.85 9.63 -14.58
C MET A 1 53.84 8.50 -14.71
N LYS A 2 53.75 7.88 -15.90
CA LYS A 2 52.99 6.65 -16.14
C LYS A 2 53.80 5.47 -15.60
N LYS A 3 53.16 4.57 -14.83
CA LYS A 3 53.56 3.21 -14.38
C LYS A 3 52.61 2.86 -13.21
N LEU A 4 51.91 1.74 -13.08
CA LEU A 4 51.78 0.47 -13.79
C LEU A 4 50.40 -0.12 -13.45
N ILE A 5 49.77 -0.78 -14.43
CA ILE A 5 48.62 -1.67 -14.29
C ILE A 5 49.09 -2.98 -13.64
N VAL A 6 48.47 -3.42 -12.54
CA VAL A 6 48.21 -4.82 -12.10
C VAL A 6 47.29 -4.70 -10.86
N GLY A 7 46.16 -5.39 -10.67
CA GLY A 7 45.63 -6.54 -11.38
C GLY A 7 44.13 -6.78 -11.11
N LEU A 8 43.52 -7.33 -12.16
CA LEU A 8 42.55 -8.43 -12.19
C LEU A 8 42.08 -8.98 -10.83
N CYS A 9 40.80 -8.80 -10.54
CA CYS A 9 39.91 -9.80 -9.91
C CYS A 9 38.46 -9.40 -10.19
N ILE A 10 38.03 -9.67 -11.43
CA ILE A 10 36.62 -9.68 -11.80
C ILE A 10 36.03 -10.93 -11.16
N ALA A 11 35.48 -10.80 -9.96
CA ALA A 11 34.59 -11.81 -9.39
C ALA A 11 33.16 -11.49 -9.83
N THR A 12 32.87 -11.69 -11.12
CA THR A 12 31.48 -11.76 -11.59
C THR A 12 30.92 -13.11 -11.15
N SER A 13 30.34 -13.13 -9.96
CA SER A 13 29.49 -14.22 -9.49
C SER A 13 28.27 -14.29 -10.42
N LEU A 14 28.31 -15.18 -11.42
CA LEU A 14 27.12 -15.65 -12.10
C LEU A 14 26.26 -16.42 -11.09
N THR A 15 25.37 -15.72 -10.40
CA THR A 15 24.25 -16.37 -9.73
C THR A 15 23.14 -16.56 -10.75
N VAL A 16 23.10 -17.74 -11.36
CA VAL A 16 21.88 -18.25 -12.00
C VAL A 16 20.87 -18.47 -10.88
N GLY A 17 20.07 -17.43 -10.60
CA GLY A 17 18.97 -17.49 -9.66
C GLY A 17 17.83 -18.28 -10.30
N VAL A 18 17.72 -19.56 -9.94
CA VAL A 18 16.48 -20.32 -10.10
C VAL A 18 15.40 -19.55 -9.33
N MET A 19 14.46 -18.93 -10.04
CA MET A 19 13.30 -18.32 -9.40
C MET A 19 12.38 -19.47 -8.95
N PRO A 20 12.19 -19.72 -7.64
CA PRO A 20 11.12 -20.60 -7.22
C PRO A 20 9.82 -19.88 -7.58
N ALA A 21 8.93 -20.58 -8.29
CA ALA A 21 7.57 -20.10 -8.48
C ALA A 21 6.94 -19.94 -7.10
N VAL A 22 6.78 -18.70 -6.63
CA VAL A 22 6.01 -18.38 -5.42
C VAL A 22 4.54 -18.65 -5.74
N SER A 23 4.14 -19.90 -5.53
CA SER A 23 2.75 -20.29 -5.29
C SER A 23 2.46 -20.02 -3.80
N GLY A 24 2.38 -18.75 -3.42
CA GLY A 24 2.18 -18.34 -2.03
C GLY A 24 0.71 -18.17 -1.71
N ALA A 25 0.11 -19.12 -1.00
CA ALA A 25 -0.95 -18.76 -0.07
C ALA A 25 -0.31 -17.84 0.98
N GLU A 26 -0.67 -16.56 0.95
CA GLU A 26 -0.07 -15.53 1.80
C GLU A 26 -0.48 -15.78 3.25
N GLN A 27 0.37 -16.48 4.02
CA GLN A 27 0.24 -16.51 5.47
C GLN A 27 0.68 -15.14 6.00
N VAL A 28 -0.28 -14.23 6.10
CA VAL A 28 -0.08 -12.92 6.74
C VAL A 28 0.14 -13.18 8.22
N SER A 29 1.40 -13.20 8.66
CA SER A 29 1.73 -13.24 10.08
C SER A 29 1.15 -12.01 10.77
N GLU A 30 0.65 -12.15 11.99
CA GLU A 30 0.14 -11.04 12.80
C GLU A 30 1.32 -10.12 13.21
N VAL A 31 1.66 -9.16 12.35
CA VAL A 31 2.75 -8.21 12.56
C VAL A 31 2.25 -7.04 13.42
N LYS A 32 3.03 -6.67 14.44
CA LYS A 32 2.83 -5.45 15.23
C LYS A 32 3.87 -4.41 14.83
N LEU A 33 3.41 -3.21 14.47
CA LEU A 33 4.28 -2.09 14.14
C LEU A 33 4.85 -1.44 15.41
N THR A 34 6.07 -0.90 15.31
CA THR A 34 6.64 -0.02 16.34
C THR A 34 5.99 1.37 16.30
N ASP A 35 6.14 2.17 17.35
CA ASP A 35 5.52 3.49 17.42
C ASP A 35 5.99 4.43 16.28
N VAL A 36 7.28 4.39 15.93
CA VAL A 36 7.84 5.17 14.81
C VAL A 36 7.23 4.73 13.47
N GLN A 37 7.06 3.41 13.27
CA GLN A 37 6.42 2.88 12.06
C GLN A 37 4.94 3.28 11.99
N LYS A 38 4.22 3.27 13.11
CA LYS A 38 2.82 3.73 13.16
C LYS A 38 2.70 5.20 12.80
N GLU A 39 3.61 6.05 13.29
CA GLU A 39 3.63 7.48 12.97
C GLU A 39 3.92 7.73 11.48
N GLU A 40 4.88 6.99 10.91
CA GLU A 40 5.17 7.04 9.47
C GLU A 40 3.93 6.61 8.66
N MET A 41 3.30 5.50 9.03
CA MET A 41 2.08 5.02 8.39
C MET A 41 0.91 6.00 8.52
N ALA A 42 0.73 6.61 9.69
CA ALA A 42 -0.30 7.62 9.91
C ALA A 42 -0.12 8.82 8.96
N THR A 43 1.12 9.29 8.82
CA THR A 43 1.46 10.39 7.92
C THR A 43 1.16 10.04 6.46
N LEU A 44 1.64 8.89 5.99
CA LEU A 44 1.41 8.42 4.62
C LEU A 44 -0.08 8.24 4.32
N GLN A 45 -0.84 7.65 5.25
CA GLN A 45 -2.28 7.44 5.08
C GLN A 45 -3.04 8.77 5.06
N LYS A 46 -2.65 9.75 5.89
CA LYS A 46 -3.26 11.08 5.91
C LYS A 46 -3.04 11.83 4.61
N ASP A 47 -1.82 11.78 4.06
CA ASP A 47 -1.49 12.43 2.79
C ASP A 47 -2.20 11.78 1.61
N ALA A 48 -2.20 10.43 1.56
CA ALA A 48 -2.95 9.67 0.57
C ALA A 48 -4.45 9.99 0.65
N PHE A 49 -4.97 10.13 1.86
CA PHE A 49 -6.37 10.47 2.08
C PHE A 49 -6.71 11.87 1.57
N ALA A 50 -5.90 12.87 1.90
CA ALA A 50 -6.06 14.24 1.42
C ALA A 50 -6.07 14.29 -0.11
N LYS A 51 -5.11 13.61 -0.76
CA LYS A 51 -5.03 13.53 -2.23
C LYS A 51 -6.24 12.84 -2.84
N LYS A 52 -6.76 11.81 -2.21
CA LYS A 52 -7.95 11.11 -2.71
C LYS A 52 -9.22 11.95 -2.56
N LYS A 53 -9.36 12.75 -1.49
CA LYS A 53 -10.45 13.76 -1.39
C LYS A 53 -10.37 14.78 -2.52
N GLU A 54 -9.18 15.28 -2.82
CA GLU A 54 -8.93 16.20 -3.93
C GLU A 54 -9.42 15.61 -5.26
N ILE A 55 -9.06 14.36 -5.55
CA ILE A 55 -9.50 13.63 -6.76
C ILE A 55 -11.03 13.51 -6.81
N ILE A 56 -11.68 13.15 -5.69
CA ILE A 56 -13.15 13.02 -5.64
C ILE A 56 -13.82 14.37 -5.91
N ASN A 57 -13.30 15.44 -5.32
CA ASN A 57 -13.81 16.78 -5.55
C ASN A 57 -13.65 17.19 -7.02
N LYS A 58 -12.53 16.84 -7.67
CA LYS A 58 -12.35 17.04 -9.11
C LYS A 58 -13.35 16.22 -9.94
N TYR A 59 -13.66 15.00 -9.54
CA TYR A 59 -14.72 14.24 -10.21
C TYR A 59 -16.11 14.85 -10.03
N VAL A 60 -16.39 15.51 -8.91
CA VAL A 60 -17.63 16.30 -8.76
C VAL A 60 -17.61 17.54 -9.66
N GLU A 61 -16.49 18.26 -9.71
CA GLU A 61 -16.28 19.43 -10.58
C GLU A 61 -16.47 19.09 -12.07
N TYR A 62 -15.96 17.93 -12.50
CA TYR A 62 -16.06 17.46 -13.88
C TYR A 62 -17.37 16.73 -14.19
N GLY A 63 -18.29 16.63 -13.22
CA GLY A 63 -19.60 16.00 -13.41
C GLY A 63 -19.57 14.47 -13.48
N VAL A 64 -18.44 13.82 -13.17
CA VAL A 64 -18.33 12.36 -13.09
C VAL A 64 -19.13 11.83 -11.89
N PHE A 65 -19.18 12.60 -10.80
CA PHE A 65 -20.02 12.32 -9.63
C PHE A 65 -20.95 13.48 -9.31
N THR A 66 -22.13 13.16 -8.78
CA THR A 66 -22.95 14.17 -8.09
C THR A 66 -22.27 14.58 -6.79
N LYS A 67 -22.58 15.79 -6.30
CA LYS A 67 -22.08 16.29 -5.02
C LYS A 67 -22.35 15.32 -3.87
N GLU A 68 -23.60 14.84 -3.77
CA GLU A 68 -24.01 13.86 -2.75
C GLU A 68 -23.18 12.57 -2.83
N LYS A 69 -22.95 12.04 -4.03
CA LYS A 69 -22.13 10.84 -4.20
C LYS A 69 -20.68 11.09 -3.78
N GLY A 70 -20.11 12.24 -4.13
CA GLY A 70 -18.77 12.64 -3.70
C GLY A 70 -18.65 12.71 -2.18
N GLU A 71 -19.59 13.39 -1.52
CA GLU A 71 -19.65 13.49 -0.05
C GLU A 71 -19.75 12.12 0.61
N LYS A 72 -20.61 11.23 0.09
CA LYS A 72 -20.76 9.87 0.61
C LYS A 72 -19.44 9.08 0.50
N ILE A 73 -18.74 9.17 -0.62
CA ILE A 73 -17.44 8.50 -0.79
C ILE A 73 -16.44 9.04 0.24
N ILE A 74 -16.37 10.36 0.42
CA ILE A 74 -15.46 10.99 1.40
C ILE A 74 -15.78 10.51 2.82
N GLN A 75 -17.06 10.45 3.21
CA GLN A 75 -17.48 9.93 4.53
C GLN A 75 -17.07 8.46 4.73
N HIS A 76 -17.25 7.61 3.72
CA HIS A 76 -16.81 6.21 3.78
C HIS A 76 -15.31 6.10 4.00
N MET A 77 -14.54 6.98 3.36
CA MET A 77 -13.10 7.02 3.54
C MET A 77 -12.67 7.55 4.91
N ASP A 78 -13.36 8.57 5.45
CA ASP A 78 -13.12 9.04 6.82
C ASP A 78 -13.33 7.89 7.82
N LYS A 79 -14.38 7.09 7.62
CA LYS A 79 -14.63 5.87 8.42
C LYS A 79 -13.51 4.85 8.26
N HIS A 80 -13.02 4.64 7.04
CA HIS A 80 -11.93 3.70 6.79
C HIS A 80 -10.62 4.13 7.47
N TYR A 81 -10.29 5.42 7.44
CA TYR A 81 -9.12 5.95 8.12
C TYR A 81 -9.19 5.70 9.63
N LYS A 82 -10.34 5.99 10.27
CA LYS A 82 -10.55 5.68 11.70
C LYS A 82 -10.35 4.20 12.01
N MET A 83 -10.83 3.31 11.14
CA MET A 83 -10.62 1.88 11.31
C MET A 83 -9.13 1.49 11.18
N LEU A 84 -8.35 2.16 10.33
CA LEU A 84 -6.90 1.94 10.28
C LEU A 84 -6.22 2.41 11.56
N GLU A 85 -6.58 3.59 12.07
CA GLU A 85 -6.06 4.13 13.33
C GLU A 85 -6.35 3.19 14.51
N GLU A 86 -7.58 2.70 14.63
CA GLU A 86 -7.99 1.73 15.66
C GLU A 86 -7.28 0.37 15.56
N ASN A 87 -6.76 0.02 14.38
CA ASN A 87 -6.00 -1.22 14.15
C ASN A 87 -4.49 -0.94 14.01
N ASP A 88 -3.97 0.14 14.58
CA ASP A 88 -2.54 0.47 14.58
C ASP A 88 -1.93 0.54 13.16
N PHE A 89 -2.74 0.94 12.17
CA PHE A 89 -2.41 0.99 10.76
C PHE A 89 -2.05 -0.38 10.13
N VAL A 90 -2.46 -1.49 10.75
CA VAL A 90 -2.34 -2.85 10.20
C VAL A 90 -3.67 -3.28 9.58
N PRO A 91 -3.77 -3.40 8.24
CA PRO A 91 -5.03 -3.77 7.61
C PRO A 91 -5.37 -5.26 7.80
N LYS A 92 -6.64 -5.54 8.11
CA LYS A 92 -7.16 -6.90 8.24
C LYS A 92 -7.71 -7.38 6.89
N TRP A 93 -6.83 -7.94 6.05
CA TRP A 93 -7.18 -8.43 4.71
C TRP A 93 -7.93 -9.78 4.71
N ASP A 94 -7.88 -10.53 5.81
CA ASP A 94 -8.38 -11.91 5.89
C ASP A 94 -9.91 -12.07 5.97
N LYS A 95 -10.67 -10.98 5.81
CA LYS A 95 -12.13 -11.08 5.76
C LYS A 95 -12.53 -11.71 4.43
N LYS A 96 -12.80 -13.03 4.44
CA LYS A 96 -13.42 -13.74 3.32
C LYS A 96 -14.66 -12.97 2.87
N HIS A 97 -14.62 -12.41 1.66
CA HIS A 97 -15.82 -11.89 1.04
C HIS A 97 -16.73 -13.08 0.71
N ASN A 98 -17.78 -13.28 1.52
CA ASN A 98 -18.86 -14.16 1.12
C ASN A 98 -19.43 -13.58 -0.18
N LYS A 99 -19.21 -14.27 -1.30
CA LYS A 99 -19.91 -13.95 -2.55
C LYS A 99 -21.39 -14.13 -2.25
N HIS A 100 -22.14 -13.04 -2.22
CA HIS A 100 -23.58 -13.12 -2.35
C HIS A 100 -23.83 -13.71 -3.74
N GLN A 101 -24.16 -15.00 -3.81
CA GLN A 101 -24.83 -15.53 -4.99
C GLN A 101 -26.21 -14.87 -4.98
N SER A 102 -26.42 -13.96 -5.92
CA SER A 102 -27.77 -13.54 -6.31
C SER A 102 -28.38 -14.71 -7.07
N GLU A 103 -29.38 -15.37 -6.47
CA GLU A 103 -30.33 -16.22 -7.19
C GLU A 103 -31.28 -15.38 -8.04
#